data_AF-A0A954G0F0-F1
#
_entry.id   AF-A0A954G0F0-F1
#
_cell.length_a   1.000
_cell.length_b   1.000
_cell.length_c   1.000
_cell.angle_alpha   90.00
_cell.angle_beta   90.00
_cell.angle_gamma   90.00
#
_symmetry.space_group_name_H-M   'P 1'
#
loop_
_entity.id
_entity.type
_entity.pdbx_description
1 polymer ?
#
loop_
_entity_poly.entity_id
_entity_poly.type
_entity_poly.pdbx_seq_one_letter_code
_entity_poly.pdbx_strand_id
1 'polypeptide(L)' 'ASLENKLKFDREPAKYAPAAGGSDIVLLVDHQDDKEGTLDFASWYRGRLYLFSNQTNMNVFMKTPALYVGVE' A
#
# COMPACT_ATOMS: atom_id res chain seq x y z
N ALA A 1 4.79 -2.21 29.04
CA ALA A 1 5.19 -2.61 27.67
C ALA A 1 6.71 -2.80 27.66
N SER A 2 7.20 -4.03 27.47
CA SER A 2 8.64 -4.34 27.57
C SER A 2 9.39 -3.81 26.34
N LEU A 3 10.61 -3.29 26.55
CA LEU A 3 11.50 -2.67 25.58
C LEU A 3 11.78 -3.57 24.35
N GLU A 4 11.70 -4.89 24.55
CA GLU A 4 11.94 -5.92 23.54
C GLU A 4 10.95 -5.88 22.37
N ASN A 5 9.69 -5.48 22.61
CA ASN A 5 8.69 -5.38 21.54
C ASN A 5 8.95 -4.17 20.63
N LYS A 6 9.53 -3.09 21.16
CA LYS A 6 9.90 -1.91 20.36
C LYS A 6 11.03 -2.23 19.39
N LEU A 7 12.04 -2.98 19.83
CA LEU A 7 13.20 -3.33 19.01
C LEU A 7 12.86 -4.29 17.87
N LYS A 8 11.86 -5.16 18.02
CA LYS A 8 11.39 -6.03 16.93
C LYS A 8 10.62 -5.26 15.86
N PHE A 9 9.86 -4.24 16.25
CA PHE A 9 9.15 -3.37 15.32
C PHE A 9 10.11 -2.47 14.52
N ASP A 10 11.15 -1.95 15.18
CA ASP A 10 12.15 -1.04 14.59
C ASP A 10 13.03 -1.72 13.52
N ARG A 11 13.24 -3.04 13.62
CA ARG A 11 14.14 -3.79 12.73
C ARG A 11 13.55 -4.16 11.37
N GLU A 12 12.24 -4.29 11.24
CA GLU A 12 11.58 -4.66 9.97
C GLU A 12 10.20 -3.99 9.82
N PRO A 13 10.07 -2.65 9.90
CA PRO A 13 8.77 -1.98 9.75
C PRO A 13 8.15 -2.23 8.36
N ALA A 14 8.99 -2.43 7.34
CA ALA A 14 8.57 -2.76 5.98
C ALA A 14 7.88 -4.13 5.84
N LYS A 15 8.04 -5.04 6.81
CA LYS A 15 7.41 -6.38 6.79
C LYS A 15 5.92 -6.34 7.15
N TYR A 16 5.51 -5.30 7.87
CA TYR A 16 4.12 -5.06 8.26
C TYR A 16 3.50 -3.88 7.51
N ALA A 17 4.31 -3.14 6.75
CA ALA A 17 3.84 -2.04 5.95
C ALA A 17 3.00 -2.57 4.77
N PRO A 18 1.83 -1.96 4.50
CA PRO A 18 1.08 -2.25 3.27
C PRO A 18 1.95 -1.98 2.03
N ALA A 19 1.51 -2.46 0.86
CA ALA A 19 2.18 -2.09 -0.39
C ALA A 19 2.30 -0.56 -0.50
N ALA A 20 3.42 -0.07 -1.05
CA ALA A 20 3.77 1.37 -1.08
C ALA A 20 3.77 2.07 0.30
N GLY A 21 3.92 1.33 1.40
CA GLY A 21 3.91 1.94 2.75
C GLY A 21 2.52 2.26 3.28
N GLY A 22 1.45 1.85 2.58
CA GLY A 22 0.07 2.28 2.88
C GLY A 22 -0.42 3.44 2.03
N SER A 23 0.44 3.99 1.19
CA SER A 23 0.06 5.02 0.24
C SER A 23 -0.65 4.45 -0.98
N ASP A 24 -1.49 5.29 -1.58
CA ASP A 24 -2.22 5.01 -2.80
C ASP A 24 -1.24 4.89 -3.98
N ILE A 25 -0.95 3.65 -4.37
CA ILE A 25 -0.02 3.33 -5.47
C ILE A 25 -0.43 3.99 -6.80
N VAL A 26 -1.73 4.26 -7.02
CA VAL A 26 -2.19 4.90 -8.25
C VAL A 26 -1.81 6.38 -8.26
N LEU A 27 -2.03 7.09 -7.16
CA LEU A 27 -1.59 8.49 -7.00
C LEU A 27 -0.06 8.61 -7.02
N LEU A 28 0.63 7.67 -6.36
CA LEU A 28 2.08 7.67 -6.32
C LEU A 28 2.70 7.49 -7.71
N VAL A 29 2.10 6.65 -8.56
CA VAL A 29 2.60 6.39 -9.93
C VAL A 29 2.13 7.46 -10.92
N ASP A 30 0.86 7.88 -10.88
CA ASP A 30 0.27 8.78 -11.87
C ASP A 30 0.60 10.26 -11.59
N HIS A 31 0.56 10.65 -10.31
CA HIS A 31 0.69 12.04 -9.88
C HIS A 31 1.97 12.32 -9.07
N GLN A 32 2.78 11.29 -8.78
CA GLN A 32 3.92 11.38 -7.83
C GLN A 32 3.49 11.94 -6.47
N ASP A 33 2.22 11.73 -6.11
CA ASP A 33 1.61 12.23 -4.88
C ASP A 33 1.54 11.09 -3.86
N ASP A 34 2.22 11.27 -2.73
CA ASP A 34 2.20 10.33 -1.63
C ASP A 34 0.98 10.61 -0.75
N LYS A 35 -0.14 9.99 -1.10
CA LYS A 35 -1.39 10.10 -0.35
C LYS A 35 -1.70 8.79 0.35
N GLU A 36 -1.91 8.87 1.67
CA GLU A 36 -2.29 7.72 2.47
C GLU A 36 -3.62 7.11 1.97
N GLY A 37 -3.61 5.80 1.75
CA GLY A 37 -4.81 5.03 1.45
C GLY A 37 -5.56 4.65 2.72
N THR A 38 -6.84 4.31 2.57
CA THR A 38 -7.69 3.86 3.67
C THR A 38 -8.12 2.40 3.49
N LEU A 39 -8.41 1.72 4.60
CA LEU A 39 -8.98 0.37 4.60
C LEU A 39 -10.39 0.32 3.98
N ASP A 40 -11.09 1.47 3.95
CA ASP A 40 -12.40 1.60 3.29
C ASP A 40 -12.29 1.33 1.77
N PHE A 41 -11.15 1.73 1.18
CA PHE A 41 -10.81 1.51 -0.22
C PHE A 41 -9.54 0.66 -0.30
N ALA A 42 -9.64 -0.60 0.10
CA ALA A 42 -8.53 -1.55 0.03
C ALA A 42 -8.81 -2.69 -0.96
N SER A 43 -7.76 -3.16 -1.63
CA SER A 43 -7.85 -4.29 -2.57
C SER A 43 -6.68 -5.25 -2.41
N TRP A 44 -6.97 -6.53 -2.58
CA TRP A 44 -5.96 -7.59 -2.52
C TRP A 44 -5.49 -7.94 -3.94
N TYR A 45 -4.17 -7.92 -4.15
CA TYR A 45 -3.58 -8.33 -5.42
C TYR A 45 -2.28 -9.09 -5.19
N ARG A 46 -2.13 -10.28 -5.81
CA ARG A 46 -0.97 -11.17 -5.65
C ARG A 46 -0.56 -11.43 -4.19
N GLY A 47 -1.53 -11.54 -3.28
CA GLY A 47 -1.28 -11.78 -1.85
C GLY A 47 -0.78 -10.56 -1.07
N ARG A 48 -0.80 -9.37 -1.67
CA ARG A 48 -0.49 -8.10 -1.00
C ARG A 48 -1.75 -7.23 -0.90
N LEU A 49 -1.84 -6.50 0.21
CA LEU A 49 -2.87 -5.51 0.45
C LEU A 49 -2.43 -4.15 -0.12
N TYR A 50 -3.28 -3.57 -0.96
CA TYR A 50 -3.14 -2.24 -1.51
C TYR A 50 -4.22 -1.34 -0.95
N LEU A 51 -3.83 -0.18 -0.47
CA LEU A 51 -4.74 0.84 0.06
C LEU A 51 -4.87 1.95 -0.97
N PHE A 52 -6.06 2.53 -1.05
CA PHE A 52 -6.36 3.65 -1.96
C PHE A 52 -7.00 4.78 -1.17
N SER A 53 -6.73 6.01 -1.58
CA SER A 53 -7.27 7.21 -0.96
C SER A 53 -8.75 7.43 -1.29
N ASN A 54 -9.22 6.84 -2.39
CA ASN A 54 -10.58 6.96 -2.87
C ASN A 54 -10.98 5.75 -3.75
N GLN A 55 -12.29 5.58 -3.93
CA GLN A 55 -12.86 4.49 -4.72
C GLN A 55 -12.47 4.53 -6.21
N THR A 56 -12.22 5.70 -6.79
CA THR A 56 -11.84 5.83 -8.21
C THR A 56 -10.47 5.22 -8.45
N ASN A 57 -9.48 5.53 -7.61
CA ASN A 57 -8.13 4.97 -7.70
C ASN A 57 -8.13 3.46 -7.50
N MET A 58 -8.91 2.95 -6.55
CA MET A 58 -9.11 1.52 -6.38
C MET A 58 -9.64 0.86 -7.67
N ASN A 59 -10.63 1.46 -8.34
CA ASN A 59 -11.16 0.94 -9.60
C ASN A 59 -10.13 0.98 -10.74
N VAL A 60 -9.36 2.06 -10.84
CA VAL A 60 -8.26 2.19 -11.82
C VAL A 60 -7.22 1.09 -11.61
N PHE A 61 -6.81 0.88 -10.36
CA PHE A 61 -5.90 -0.20 -10.00
C PHE A 61 -6.49 -1.57 -10.36
N MET A 62 -7.74 -1.85 -9.99
CA MET A 62 -8.37 -3.14 -10.27
C MET A 62 -8.50 -3.45 -11.77
N LYS A 63 -8.64 -2.43 -12.62
CA LYS A 63 -8.67 -2.60 -14.08
C LYS A 63 -7.29 -2.94 -14.64
N THR A 64 -6.24 -2.35 -14.09
CA THR A 64 -4.88 -2.44 -14.64
C THR A 64 -3.80 -2.59 -13.56
N PRO A 65 -3.88 -3.60 -12.67
CA PRO A 65 -3.02 -3.68 -11.49
C PRO A 65 -1.55 -3.95 -11.87
N ALA A 66 -1.32 -4.64 -13.00
CA ALA A 66 0.01 -4.92 -13.50
C ALA A 66 0.82 -3.66 -13.85
N LEU A 67 0.15 -2.54 -14.21
CA LEU A 67 0.83 -1.27 -14.51
C LEU A 67 1.40 -0.61 -13.26
N TYR A 68 0.76 -0.82 -12.10
CA TYR A 68 1.12 -0.17 -10.84
C TYR A 68 2.03 -1.02 -9.97
N VAL A 69 1.94 -2.35 -10.09
CA VAL A 69 2.69 -3.27 -9.20
C VAL A 69 4.07 -3.61 -9.75
N GLY A 70 4.29 -3.44 -11.06
CA GLY A 70 5.52 -3.88 -11.71
C GLY A 70 5.62 -5.41 -11.70
N VAL A 71 5.88 -6.00 -12.86
CA VAL A 71 6.27 -7.41 -12.92
C VAL A 71 7.71 -7.51 -12.40
N GLU A 72 7.90 -8.10 -11.22
CA GLU A 72 9.16 -8.78 -10.86
C GLU A 72 9.59 -9.77 -11.95
#